data_AF-A0A941QHU9-F1
#
_entry.id   AF-A0A941QHU9-F1
#
_cell.length_a   1.000
_cell.length_b   1.000
_cell.length_c   1.000
_cell.angle_alpha   90.00
_cell.angle_beta   90.00
_cell.angle_gamma   90.00
#
_symmetry.space_group_name_H-M   'P 1'
#
loop_
_entity.id
_entity.type
_entity.pdbx_description
1 polymer ?
#
loop_
_entity_poly.entity_id
_entity_poly.type
_entity_poly.pdbx_seq_one_letter_code
_entity_poly.pdbx_strand_id
1 'polypeptide(L)'
;MSSTVSPGEPPFREGFAPALCTVEAECDGGRPIEGTHFAGRQSFTGRLTGHYRDYGPYPWRWYLLASLTRKPEGFAQDAVWCDAASLYLVSDPGRTIEEVLPTE
;
A
#
# COMPACT_ATOMS: atom_id res chain seq x y z
N MET A 1 14.53 13.98 -13.16
CA MET A 1 13.08 13.85 -13.35
C MET A 1 12.45 14.31 -12.05
N SER A 2 11.76 15.45 -12.05
CA SER A 2 11.21 16.07 -10.84
C SER A 2 9.86 15.45 -10.52
N SER A 3 9.76 14.72 -9.42
CA SER A 3 8.49 14.25 -8.88
C SER A 3 7.73 15.46 -8.31
N THR A 4 6.55 15.72 -8.85
CA THR A 4 5.64 16.77 -8.42
C THR A 4 5.16 16.46 -7.00
N VAL A 5 5.85 16.99 -5.99
CA VAL A 5 5.37 16.95 -4.60
C VAL A 5 4.11 17.80 -4.54
N SER A 6 2.96 17.14 -4.33
CA SER A 6 1.73 17.85 -3.99
C SER A 6 1.94 18.60 -2.67
N PRO A 7 1.57 19.89 -2.58
CA PRO A 7 1.79 20.66 -1.37
C PRO A 7 1.04 20.01 -0.19
N GLY A 8 1.79 19.49 0.78
CA GLY A 8 1.25 18.87 2.01
C GLY A 8 1.62 17.40 2.22
N GLU A 9 2.23 16.72 1.25
CA GLU A 9 2.70 15.34 1.46
C GLU A 9 4.04 15.33 2.22
N PRO A 10 4.18 14.53 3.29
CA PRO A 10 5.46 14.40 3.99
C PRO A 10 6.56 13.90 3.03
N PRO A 11 7.82 14.29 3.25
CA PRO A 11 8.92 13.82 2.43
C PRO A 11 9.02 12.30 2.48
N PHE A 12 9.25 11.68 1.31
CA PHE A 12 9.45 10.24 1.17
C PHE A 12 10.64 9.94 0.26
N ARG A 13 11.23 8.76 0.45
CA ARG A 13 12.16 8.13 -0.49
C ARG A 13 11.39 7.12 -1.33
N GLU A 14 11.38 7.30 -2.64
CA GLU A 14 10.77 6.33 -3.55
C GLU A 14 11.77 5.27 -4.03
N GLY A 15 11.25 4.13 -4.44
CA GLY A 15 12.01 3.10 -5.13
C GLY A 15 11.13 2.07 -5.83
N PHE A 16 11.76 1.00 -6.31
CA PHE A 16 11.10 -0.03 -7.10
C PHE A 16 11.61 -1.43 -6.74
N ALA A 17 10.68 -2.32 -6.39
CA ALA A 17 10.90 -3.73 -6.08
C ALA A 17 10.39 -4.59 -7.26
N PRO A 18 11.25 -4.96 -8.23
CA PRO A 18 10.83 -5.71 -9.42
C PRO A 18 10.23 -7.08 -9.07
N ALA A 19 10.70 -7.71 -7.98
CA ALA A 19 10.19 -8.99 -7.51
C ALA A 19 8.71 -8.94 -7.08
N LEU A 20 8.19 -7.76 -6.75
CA LEU A 20 6.79 -7.56 -6.38
C LEU A 20 5.91 -7.16 -7.56
N CYS A 21 6.46 -6.95 -8.75
CA CYS A 21 5.64 -6.59 -9.89
C CYS A 21 4.65 -7.69 -10.23
N THR A 22 3.39 -7.31 -10.41
CA THR A 22 2.26 -8.17 -10.77
C THR A 22 1.87 -9.21 -9.72
N VAL A 23 2.56 -9.23 -8.57
CA VAL A 23 2.24 -10.11 -7.45
C VAL A 23 0.89 -9.71 -6.87
N GLU A 24 0.01 -10.69 -6.70
CA GLU A 24 -1.32 -10.48 -6.14
C GLU A 24 -1.24 -10.40 -4.62
N ALA A 25 -1.81 -9.33 -4.07
CA ALA A 25 -1.75 -9.03 -2.65
C ALA A 25 -3.06 -8.45 -2.14
N GLU A 26 -3.29 -8.67 -0.86
CA GLU A 26 -4.38 -8.08 -0.09
C GLU A 26 -3.81 -7.05 0.88
N CYS A 27 -4.57 -5.99 1.07
CA CYS A 27 -4.20 -4.90 1.93
C CYS A 27 -5.38 -4.52 2.80
N ASP A 28 -5.12 -4.40 4.11
CA ASP A 28 -6.08 -3.86 5.05
C ASP A 28 -5.67 -2.46 5.47
N GLY A 29 -6.51 -1.49 5.13
CA GLY A 29 -6.38 -0.10 5.55
C GLY A 29 -7.49 0.31 6.54
N GLY A 30 -7.36 1.52 7.04
CA GLY A 30 -8.40 2.19 7.83
C GLY A 30 -8.82 3.49 7.18
N ARG A 31 -10.14 3.74 7.07
CA ARG A 31 -10.67 5.06 6.71
C ARG A 31 -11.59 5.56 7.83
N PRO A 32 -11.58 6.86 8.16
CA PRO A 32 -12.57 7.42 9.08
C PRO A 32 -13.99 7.06 8.65
N ILE A 33 -14.81 6.61 9.59
CA ILE A 33 -16.25 6.40 9.37
C ILE A 33 -16.93 7.75 9.60
N GLU A 34 -17.57 8.26 8.55
CA GLU A 34 -18.25 9.55 8.57
C GLU A 34 -19.25 9.65 9.73
N GLY A 35 -19.25 10.80 10.42
CA GLY A 35 -20.11 11.05 11.57
C GLY A 35 -19.68 10.35 12.86
N THR A 36 -18.54 9.67 12.89
CA THR A 36 -18.01 9.02 14.10
C THR A 36 -16.54 9.36 14.33
N HIS A 37 -16.04 9.01 15.52
CA HIS A 37 -14.60 9.06 15.85
C HIS A 37 -13.87 7.74 15.56
N PHE A 38 -14.55 6.78 14.90
CA PHE A 38 -14.01 5.47 14.61
C PHE A 38 -13.39 5.41 13.20
N ALA A 39 -12.39 4.55 13.05
CA ALA A 39 -11.87 4.14 11.75
C ALA A 39 -12.47 2.79 11.38
N GLY A 40 -13.01 2.70 10.16
CA GLY A 40 -13.55 1.48 9.59
C GLY A 40 -12.46 0.74 8.82
N ARG A 41 -12.43 -0.59 8.95
CA ARG A 41 -11.53 -1.44 8.17
C ARG A 41 -11.96 -1.41 6.71
N GLN A 42 -11.00 -1.16 5.84
CA GLN A 42 -11.16 -1.21 4.40
C GLN A 42 -10.20 -2.24 3.85
N SER A 43 -10.74 -3.23 3.16
CA SER A 43 -9.93 -4.27 2.54
C SER A 43 -9.85 -4.04 1.04
N PHE A 44 -8.65 -4.22 0.51
CA PHE A 44 -8.32 -4.11 -0.90
C PHE A 44 -7.64 -5.40 -1.35
N THR A 45 -7.91 -5.83 -2.58
CA THR A 45 -7.18 -6.91 -3.25
C THR A 45 -6.81 -6.42 -4.64
N GLY A 46 -5.60 -6.69 -5.08
CA GLY A 46 -5.11 -6.26 -6.39
C GLY A 46 -3.71 -6.77 -6.67
N ARG A 47 -3.02 -6.12 -7.61
CA ARG A 47 -1.66 -6.45 -8.01
C ARG A 47 -0.70 -5.33 -7.67
N LEU A 48 0.41 -5.71 -7.07
CA LEU A 48 1.49 -4.80 -6.76
C LEU A 48 2.17 -4.31 -8.04
N THR A 49 2.49 -3.03 -8.05
CA THR A 49 3.21 -2.40 -9.16
C THR A 49 4.73 -2.49 -9.02
N GLY A 50 5.21 -2.87 -7.83
CA GLY A 50 6.63 -2.80 -7.45
C GLY A 50 7.06 -1.43 -6.92
N HIS A 51 6.30 -0.36 -7.15
CA HIS A 51 6.64 0.96 -6.59
C HIS A 51 6.45 0.99 -5.07
N TYR A 52 7.43 1.58 -4.38
CA TYR A 52 7.35 1.81 -2.94
C TYR A 52 7.75 3.23 -2.55
N ARG A 53 7.28 3.65 -1.37
CA ARG A 53 7.63 4.91 -0.72
C ARG A 53 7.97 4.66 0.75
N ASP A 54 9.12 5.15 1.18
CA ASP A 54 9.57 5.11 2.56
C ASP A 54 9.38 6.48 3.19
N TYR A 55 8.55 6.56 4.24
CA TYR A 55 8.31 7.78 5.01
C TYR A 55 9.03 7.73 6.35
N GLY A 56 9.52 8.89 6.80
CA GLY A 56 10.09 9.06 8.14
C GLY A 56 11.51 8.52 8.33
N PRO A 57 12.09 8.71 9.53
CA PRO A 57 13.46 8.28 9.85
C PRO A 57 13.57 6.77 10.11
N TYR A 58 12.47 6.14 10.53
CA TYR A 58 12.28 4.70 10.50
C TYR A 58 11.45 4.43 9.24
N PRO A 59 11.99 3.76 8.22
CA PRO A 59 11.35 3.70 6.91
C PRO A 59 10.04 2.92 7.02
N TRP A 60 8.94 3.64 7.22
CA TRP A 60 7.60 3.10 7.04
C TRP A 60 7.39 2.97 5.54
N ARG A 61 7.55 1.73 5.05
CA ARG A 61 7.46 1.42 3.63
C ARG A 61 6.02 1.18 3.22
N TRP A 62 5.62 1.83 2.14
CA TRP A 62 4.31 1.68 1.52
C TRP A 62 4.48 1.21 0.09
N TYR A 63 3.75 0.16 -0.30
CA TYR A 63 3.72 -0.32 -1.68
C TYR A 63 2.44 0.11 -2.39
N LEU A 64 2.53 0.36 -3.70
CA LEU A 64 1.39 0.70 -4.52
C LEU A 64 0.70 -0.55 -5.05
N LEU A 65 -0.52 -0.80 -4.55
CA LEU A 65 -1.43 -1.84 -5.02
C LEU A 65 -2.35 -1.23 -6.09
N ALA A 66 -2.30 -1.76 -7.30
CA ALA A 66 -3.11 -1.32 -8.44
C ALA A 66 -3.92 -2.49 -9.01
N SER A 67 -4.60 -2.27 -10.14
CA SER A 67 -5.44 -3.30 -10.77
C SER A 67 -6.40 -3.94 -9.75
N LEU A 68 -7.05 -3.09 -8.94
CA LEU A 68 -7.82 -3.53 -7.78
C LEU A 68 -8.98 -4.41 -8.24
N THR A 69 -8.99 -5.66 -7.77
CA THR A 69 -10.06 -6.64 -7.99
C THR A 69 -11.09 -6.58 -6.87
N ARG A 70 -10.70 -6.09 -5.69
CA ARG A 70 -11.58 -5.78 -4.56
C ARG A 70 -11.22 -4.39 -4.02
N LYS A 71 -12.22 -3.52 -3.89
CA LYS A 71 -12.09 -2.21 -3.24
C LYS A 71 -13.41 -1.82 -2.56
N PRO A 72 -13.39 -0.99 -1.50
CA PRO A 72 -14.59 -0.48 -0.86
C PRO A 72 -15.50 0.27 -1.83
N GLU A 73 -16.81 0.24 -1.56
CA GLU A 73 -17.77 1.01 -2.33
C GLU A 73 -17.46 2.52 -2.26
N GLY A 74 -17.58 3.20 -3.40
CA GLY A 74 -17.25 4.63 -3.52
C GLY A 74 -15.75 4.96 -3.53
N PHE A 75 -14.86 3.96 -3.53
CA PHE A 75 -13.42 4.20 -3.73
C PHE A 75 -13.13 4.53 -5.21
N ALA A 76 -12.88 5.81 -5.48
CA ALA A 76 -12.78 6.34 -6.83
C ALA A 76 -11.45 5.99 -7.53
N GLN A 77 -10.39 5.75 -6.78
CA GLN A 77 -9.06 5.51 -7.34
C GLN A 77 -8.91 4.06 -7.83
N ASP A 78 -8.01 3.87 -8.79
CA ASP A 78 -7.68 2.56 -9.37
C ASP A 78 -6.46 1.90 -8.71
N ALA A 79 -5.83 2.61 -7.79
CA ALA A 79 -4.72 2.14 -6.99
C ALA A 79 -4.77 2.75 -5.59
N VAL A 80 -4.13 2.08 -4.64
CA VAL A 80 -4.03 2.49 -3.23
C VAL A 80 -2.62 2.22 -2.72
N TRP A 81 -2.10 3.14 -1.92
CA TRP A 81 -0.86 2.92 -1.18
C TRP A 81 -1.17 2.13 0.08
N CYS A 82 -0.42 1.07 0.31
CA CYS A 82 -0.62 0.17 1.43
C CYS A 82 0.66 0.02 2.22
N ASP A 83 0.54 0.11 3.54
CA ASP A 83 1.65 -0.14 4.46
C ASP A 83 2.14 -1.58 4.29
N ALA A 84 3.46 -1.76 4.25
CA ALA A 84 4.08 -3.05 4.00
C ALA A 84 3.76 -4.11 5.08
N ALA A 85 3.56 -3.69 6.33
CA ALA A 85 3.17 -4.58 7.42
C ALA A 85 1.68 -4.98 7.37
N SER A 86 0.86 -4.26 6.60
CA SER A 86 -0.57 -4.54 6.38
C SER A 86 -0.86 -5.16 5.01
N LEU A 87 0.19 -5.57 4.28
CA LEU A 87 0.14 -6.16 2.95
C LEU A 87 0.48 -7.65 3.02
N TYR A 88 -0.42 -8.49 2.52
CA TYR A 88 -0.31 -9.94 2.55
C TYR A 88 -0.33 -10.49 1.13
N LEU A 89 0.48 -11.51 0.85
CA LEU A 89 0.44 -12.18 -0.44
C LEU A 89 -0.77 -13.10 -0.54
N VAL A 90 -1.54 -13.00 -1.63
CA VAL A 90 -2.68 -13.91 -1.85
C VAL A 90 -2.20 -15.36 -1.99
N SER A 91 -1.03 -15.57 -2.57
CA SER A 91 -0.42 -16.89 -2.73
C SER A 91 0.13 -17.50 -1.44
N ASP A 92 0.38 -16.69 -0.41
CA ASP A 92 0.94 -17.12 0.88
C ASP A 92 0.20 -16.42 2.04
N PRO A 93 -1.06 -16.82 2.30
CA PRO A 93 -1.89 -16.19 3.31
C PRO A 93 -1.27 -16.40 4.70
N GLY A 94 -0.89 -15.30 5.34
CA GLY A 94 -0.30 -15.29 6.69
C GLY A 94 1.12 -14.77 6.78
N ARG A 95 1.76 -14.47 5.63
CA ARG A 95 3.02 -13.72 5.60
C ARG A 95 2.83 -12.34 5.01
N THR A 96 3.41 -11.34 5.66
CA THR A 96 3.44 -9.98 5.13
C THR A 96 4.54 -9.84 4.07
N ILE A 97 4.46 -8.80 3.25
CA ILE A 97 5.50 -8.52 2.25
C ILE A 97 6.86 -8.26 2.91
N GLU A 98 6.89 -7.61 4.08
CA GLU A 98 8.14 -7.35 4.81
C GLU A 98 8.86 -8.64 5.21
N GLU A 99 8.11 -9.70 5.53
CA GLU A 99 8.67 -11.01 5.91
C GLU A 99 9.19 -11.79 4.69
N VAL A 100 8.58 -11.59 3.52
CA VAL A 100 8.97 -12.26 2.28
C VAL A 100 10.16 -11.55 1.61
N LEU A 101 10.23 -10.23 1.74
CA LEU A 101 11.30 -9.39 1.20
C LEU A 101 11.85 -8.50 2.31
N PRO A 102 12.80 -9.00 3.13
CA PRO A 102 13.45 -8.18 4.12
C PRO A 102 14.10 -6.98 3.44
N THR A 103 13.74 -5.80 3.92
CA THR A 103 14.31 -4.54 3.43
C THR A 103 15.79 -4.49 3.80
N GLU A 104 16.69 -4.51 2.81
CA GLU A 104 18.14 -4.27 3.01
C GLU A 104 18.46 -2.84 3.45
#